data_AF-A0A268AA87-F1
#
_entry.id   AF-A0A268AA87-F1
#
_cell.length_a   1.000
_cell.length_b   1.000
_cell.length_c   1.000
_cell.angle_alpha   90.00
_cell.angle_beta   90.00
_cell.angle_gamma   90.00
#
_symmetry.space_group_name_H-M   'P 1'
#
loop_
_entity.id
_entity.type
_entity.pdbx_description
1 polymer ?
#
loop_
_entity_poly.entity_id
_entity_poly.type
_entity_poly.pdbx_seq_one_letter_code
_entity_poly.pdbx_strand_id
1 'polypeptide(L)'
;MKTLFLTTAAATLLLSGNTLIADHSSQRNYKNFIQNSETRLQDYTEYEMLNEKLDIQKYQTKVETDNNNTRILIMSNNDNQEQYKSIFIKDTNRLKIIEFKRGLIFNEVLQ
;
A
#
# COMPACT_ATOMS: atom_id res chain seq x y z
N MET A 1 -34.46 -50.90 -15.40
CA MET A 1 -33.06 -50.51 -15.14
C MET A 1 -33.01 -49.96 -13.72
N LYS A 2 -32.10 -50.46 -12.88
CA LYS A 2 -32.09 -50.24 -11.43
C LYS A 2 -31.49 -48.87 -11.11
N THR A 3 -32.24 -48.01 -10.43
CA THR A 3 -31.79 -46.70 -9.97
C THR A 3 -31.04 -46.84 -8.65
N LEU A 4 -29.78 -46.36 -8.61
CA LEU A 4 -28.95 -46.32 -7.41
C LEU A 4 -29.16 -44.99 -6.71
N PHE A 5 -29.72 -45.02 -5.50
CA PHE A 5 -29.76 -43.86 -4.60
C PHE A 5 -28.46 -43.82 -3.80
N LEU A 6 -27.64 -42.78 -4.00
CA LEU A 6 -26.48 -42.49 -3.18
C LEU A 6 -26.92 -41.65 -1.97
N THR A 7 -27.08 -42.30 -0.82
CA THR A 7 -27.34 -41.64 0.46
C THR A 7 -26.02 -41.07 0.99
N THR A 8 -25.77 -39.78 0.77
CA THR A 8 -24.68 -39.06 1.41
C THR A 8 -25.03 -38.83 2.88
N ALA A 9 -24.33 -39.50 3.80
CA ALA A 9 -24.40 -39.19 5.22
C ALA A 9 -23.68 -37.86 5.49
N ALA A 10 -24.43 -36.78 5.68
CA ALA A 10 -23.90 -35.53 6.18
C ALA A 10 -23.62 -35.68 7.69
N ALA A 11 -22.37 -35.86 8.05
CA ALA A 11 -21.93 -35.83 9.44
C ALA A 11 -22.06 -34.38 9.97
N THR A 12 -22.96 -34.19 10.93
CA THR A 12 -23.20 -32.93 11.64
C THR A 12 -22.09 -32.69 12.67
N LEU A 13 -21.27 -31.66 12.44
CA LEU A 13 -20.39 -31.11 13.48
C LEU A 13 -21.16 -30.03 14.26
N LEU A 14 -21.72 -30.42 15.39
CA LEU A 14 -22.21 -29.49 16.41
C LEU A 14 -21.00 -28.98 17.22
N LEU A 15 -20.50 -27.81 16.85
CA LEU A 15 -19.58 -27.04 17.70
C LEU A 15 -20.36 -25.87 18.30
N SER A 16 -20.86 -26.09 19.51
CA SER A 16 -21.34 -25.05 20.40
C SER A 16 -20.16 -24.21 20.90
N GLY A 17 -20.17 -22.92 20.57
CA GLY A 17 -19.24 -21.93 21.10
C GLY A 17 -19.78 -20.53 20.86
N ASN A 18 -20.45 -19.96 21.86
CA ASN A 18 -20.96 -18.59 21.80
C ASN A 18 -19.79 -17.61 21.87
N THR A 19 -19.58 -16.81 20.82
CA THR A 19 -19.00 -15.46 20.95
C THR A 19 -19.76 -14.50 20.05
N LEU A 20 -20.23 -13.39 20.62
CA LEU A 20 -20.85 -12.27 19.94
C LEU A 20 -19.74 -11.38 19.39
N ILE A 21 -19.60 -11.24 18.07
CA ILE A 21 -18.77 -10.18 17.47
C ILE A 21 -19.49 -9.66 16.23
N ALA A 22 -19.80 -8.36 16.26
CA ALA A 22 -20.44 -7.61 15.20
C ALA A 22 -19.60 -7.69 13.91
N ASP A 23 -20.23 -8.06 12.80
CA ASP A 23 -19.63 -8.02 11.47
C ASP A 23 -19.56 -6.55 11.03
N HIS A 24 -18.36 -5.97 11.14
CA HIS A 24 -18.01 -4.71 10.51
C HIS A 24 -16.97 -4.99 9.43
N SER A 25 -17.51 -5.22 8.22
CA SER A 25 -16.82 -5.30 6.94
C SER A 25 -15.68 -4.29 6.77
N SER A 26 -14.52 -4.78 6.33
CA SER A 26 -13.55 -4.17 5.38
C SER A 26 -12.11 -4.63 5.66
N GLN A 27 -11.81 -5.91 5.39
CA GLN A 27 -10.42 -6.33 5.23
C GLN A 27 -9.90 -5.88 3.85
N ARG A 28 -9.46 -4.62 3.75
CA ARG A 28 -8.56 -4.22 2.65
C ARG A 28 -7.18 -4.81 2.97
N ASN A 29 -6.81 -5.84 2.22
CA ASN A 29 -5.50 -6.47 2.23
C ASN A 29 -4.42 -5.47 1.79
N TYR A 30 -3.85 -4.72 2.72
CA TYR A 30 -2.55 -4.09 2.50
C TYR A 30 -1.48 -5.16 2.67
N LYS A 31 -0.93 -5.60 1.54
CA LYS A 31 0.19 -6.53 1.49
C LYS A 31 1.45 -5.77 1.97
N ASN A 32 1.66 -5.77 3.28
CA ASN A 32 2.89 -5.26 3.89
C ASN A 32 4.07 -6.12 3.45
N PHE A 33 4.97 -5.54 2.67
CA PHE A 33 6.29 -6.11 2.43
C PHE A 33 7.20 -5.66 3.58
N ILE A 34 7.51 -6.58 4.47
CA ILE A 34 8.33 -6.34 5.67
C ILE A 34 9.73 -5.88 5.28
N GLN A 35 10.13 -4.68 5.73
CA GLN A 35 11.52 -4.38 6.00
C GLN A 35 11.64 -3.40 7.19
N ASN A 36 12.00 -3.97 8.34
CA ASN A 36 12.57 -3.38 9.56
C ASN A 36 12.15 -1.93 9.97
N SER A 37 11.48 -1.83 11.13
CA SER A 37 10.90 -0.62 11.73
C SER A 37 9.91 0.10 10.80
N GLU A 38 8.65 -0.35 10.82
CA GLU A 38 7.58 0.09 9.92
C GLU A 38 7.19 1.55 10.14
N THR A 39 8.05 2.48 9.70
CA THR A 39 7.60 3.85 9.46
C THR A 39 6.59 3.77 8.34
N ARG A 40 5.34 4.14 8.64
CA ARG A 40 4.29 4.09 7.66
C ARG A 40 4.54 5.20 6.65
N LEU A 41 4.16 4.98 5.39
CA LEU A 41 4.28 6.00 4.36
C LEU A 41 3.56 7.30 4.76
N GLN A 42 2.49 7.18 5.55
CA GLN A 42 1.73 8.31 6.12
C GLN A 42 2.52 9.14 7.14
N ASP A 43 3.58 8.60 7.72
CA ASP A 43 4.38 9.28 8.74
C ASP A 43 5.46 10.18 8.09
N TYR A 44 5.60 10.12 6.77
CA TYR A 44 6.53 10.96 6.03
C TYR A 44 5.98 12.37 5.84
N THR A 45 6.81 13.38 6.09
CA THR A 45 6.48 14.81 5.90
C THR A 45 5.92 15.10 4.51
N GLU A 46 6.45 14.45 3.48
CA GLU A 46 6.04 14.62 2.10
C GLU A 46 4.74 13.89 1.72
N TYR A 47 4.16 13.08 2.60
CA TYR A 47 3.04 12.20 2.27
C TYR A 47 1.81 12.96 1.75
N GLU A 48 1.38 14.00 2.46
CA GLU A 48 0.17 14.75 2.09
C GLU A 48 0.28 15.33 0.69
N MET A 49 1.43 15.95 0.37
CA MET A 49 1.70 16.52 -0.95
C MET A 49 1.82 15.45 -2.03
N LEU A 50 2.43 14.31 -1.74
CA LEU A 50 2.48 13.18 -2.68
C LEU A 50 1.07 12.63 -2.95
N ASN A 51 0.24 12.52 -1.93
CA ASN A 51 -1.13 12.06 -2.06
C ASN A 51 -2.00 13.07 -2.84
N GLU A 52 -1.83 14.37 -2.60
CA GLU A 52 -2.52 15.44 -3.33
C GLU A 52 -2.16 15.43 -4.82
N LYS A 53 -0.85 15.33 -5.15
CA LYS A 53 -0.38 15.42 -6.54
C LYS A 53 -0.59 14.15 -7.35
N LEU A 54 -0.47 12.98 -6.73
CA LEU A 54 -0.42 11.71 -7.44
C LEU A 54 -1.53 10.73 -7.08
N ASP A 55 -2.23 10.93 -5.95
CA ASP A 55 -3.05 9.88 -5.32
C ASP A 55 -2.19 8.62 -5.09
N ILE A 56 -1.14 8.80 -4.27
CA ILE A 56 -0.07 7.81 -4.05
C ILE A 56 -0.58 6.42 -3.63
N GLN A 57 -1.78 6.34 -3.03
CA GLN A 57 -2.40 5.07 -2.66
C GLN A 57 -2.73 4.16 -3.86
N LYS A 58 -2.76 4.70 -5.09
CA LYS A 58 -2.93 3.93 -6.33
C LYS A 58 -1.64 3.23 -6.80
N TYR A 59 -0.50 3.52 -6.17
CA TYR A 59 0.80 3.00 -6.59
C TYR A 59 1.42 2.11 -5.51
N GLN A 60 2.15 1.10 -5.97
CA GLN A 60 3.07 0.36 -5.12
C GLN A 60 4.29 1.24 -4.89
N THR A 61 4.53 1.62 -3.63
CA THR A 61 5.63 2.52 -3.27
C THR A 61 6.76 1.73 -2.62
N LYS A 62 7.97 1.86 -3.15
CA LYS A 62 9.21 1.31 -2.60
C LYS A 62 10.11 2.44 -2.12
N VAL A 63 10.67 2.30 -0.92
CA VAL A 63 11.71 3.19 -0.42
C VAL A 63 13.05 2.71 -0.97
N GLU A 64 13.66 3.47 -1.88
CA GLU A 64 15.00 3.15 -2.41
C GLU A 64 16.11 3.69 -1.51
N THR A 65 15.86 4.83 -0.87
CA THR A 65 16.82 5.46 0.02
C THR A 65 16.05 6.20 1.10
N ASP A 66 16.46 6.05 2.35
CA ASP A 66 16.04 6.89 3.45
C ASP A 66 17.24 7.10 4.38
N ASN A 67 17.89 8.26 4.27
CA ASN A 67 19.02 8.64 5.11
C ASN A 67 18.78 10.02 5.74
N ASN A 68 19.73 10.55 6.50
CA ASN A 68 19.56 11.80 7.24
C ASN A 68 19.27 13.01 6.35
N ASN A 69 19.71 13.00 5.09
CA ASN A 69 19.60 14.15 4.19
C ASN A 69 18.49 13.97 3.14
N THR A 70 18.23 12.75 2.69
CA THR A 70 17.36 12.50 1.54
C THR A 70 16.55 11.22 1.67
N ARG A 71 15.29 11.28 1.24
CA ARG A 71 14.44 10.12 0.99
C ARG A 71 14.08 10.03 -0.48
N ILE A 72 14.19 8.83 -1.06
CA ILE A 72 13.82 8.53 -2.45
C ILE A 72 12.78 7.42 -2.45
N LEU A 73 11.62 7.71 -3.03
CA LEU A 73 10.55 6.74 -3.21
C LEU A 73 10.36 6.48 -4.71
N ILE A 74 10.16 5.20 -5.06
CA ILE A 74 9.78 4.76 -6.40
C ILE A 74 8.35 4.25 -6.35
N MET A 75 7.54 4.74 -7.30
CA MET A 75 6.11 4.45 -7.37
C MET A 75 5.82 3.72 -8.67
N SER A 76 5.31 2.50 -8.54
CA SER A 76 4.99 1.62 -9.66
C SER A 76 3.48 1.41 -9.77
N ASN A 77 3.00 1.28 -11.01
CA ASN A 77 1.60 0.93 -11.27
C ASN A 77 1.33 -0.55 -10.93
N ASN A 78 0.10 -1.01 -11.18
CA ASN A 78 -0.31 -2.40 -10.92
C ASN A 78 0.45 -3.43 -11.77
N ASP A 79 1.04 -3.01 -12.90
CA ASP A 79 1.87 -3.84 -13.77
C ASP A 79 3.35 -3.82 -13.36
N ASN A 80 3.66 -3.28 -12.18
CA ASN A 80 5.01 -3.10 -11.63
C ASN A 80 5.93 -2.20 -12.49
N GLN A 81 5.36 -1.37 -13.37
CA GLN A 81 6.13 -0.40 -14.14
C GLN A 81 6.32 0.87 -13.31
N GLU A 82 7.57 1.27 -13.12
CA GLU A 82 7.93 2.53 -12.44
C GLU A 82 7.35 3.73 -13.21
N GLN A 83 6.49 4.50 -12.56
CA GLN A 83 5.84 5.68 -13.15
C GLN A 83 6.43 6.98 -12.63
N TYR A 84 6.73 7.02 -11.32
CA TYR A 84 7.24 8.20 -10.66
C TYR A 84 8.39 7.89 -9.71
N LYS A 85 9.22 8.90 -9.51
CA LYS A 85 10.22 8.99 -8.46
C LYS A 85 9.98 10.26 -7.66
N SER A 86 9.95 10.14 -6.34
CA SER A 86 10.06 11.32 -5.46
C SER A 86 11.47 11.42 -4.90
N ILE A 87 11.92 12.66 -4.69
CA ILE A 87 13.14 12.96 -3.95
C ILE A 87 12.77 14.03 -2.92
N PHE A 88 12.81 13.66 -1.65
CA PHE A 88 12.59 14.55 -0.55
C PHE A 88 13.91 14.91 0.12
N ILE A 89 14.29 16.18 0.06
CA ILE A 89 15.50 16.72 0.69
C ILE A 89 15.10 17.23 2.07
N LYS A 90 15.50 16.51 3.12
CA LYS A 90 15.06 16.72 4.51
C LYS A 90 15.52 18.06 5.06
N ASP A 91 16.79 18.41 4.80
CA ASP A 91 17.41 19.63 5.32
C ASP A 91 16.69 20.92 4.86
N THR A 92 16.13 20.90 3.65
CA THR A 92 15.44 22.06 3.07
C THR A 92 13.93 21.86 2.98
N ASN A 93 13.40 20.78 3.55
CA ASN A 93 12.01 20.35 3.42
C ASN A 93 11.49 20.39 1.96
N ARG A 94 12.34 20.03 0.98
CA ARG A 94 12.03 20.21 -0.45
C ARG A 94 11.62 18.90 -1.08
N LEU A 95 10.45 18.88 -1.69
CA LEU A 95 9.94 17.73 -2.43
C LEU A 95 10.08 17.97 -3.94
N LYS A 96 10.70 17.00 -4.60
CA LYS A 96 10.70 16.85 -6.06
C LYS A 96 9.88 15.62 -6.45
N ILE A 97 9.02 15.76 -7.45
CA ILE A 97 8.31 14.64 -8.08
C ILE A 97 8.68 14.61 -9.55
N ILE A 98 9.14 13.45 -10.01
CA ILE A 98 9.60 13.21 -11.37
C ILE A 98 8.76 12.09 -11.95
N GLU A 99 8.10 12.35 -13.07
CA GLU A 99 7.47 11.33 -13.91
C GLU A 99 8.54 10.76 -14.87
N PHE A 100 8.74 9.45 -14.90
CA PHE A 100 9.85 8.87 -15.69
C PHE A 100 9.79 9.19 -17.19
N LYS A 101 8.58 9.38 -17.74
CA LYS A 101 8.38 9.69 -19.17
C LYS A 101 8.42 11.18 -19.49
N ARG A 102 8.15 12.05 -18.51
CA ARG A 102 7.92 13.50 -18.73
C ARG A 102 8.88 14.40 -17.98
N GLY A 103 9.65 13.86 -17.04
CA GLY A 103 10.63 14.61 -16.24
C GLY A 103 10.03 15.21 -14.97
N LEU A 104 10.64 16.31 -14.51
CA LEU A 104 10.27 16.98 -13.25
C LEU A 104 8.90 17.65 -13.38
N ILE A 105 7.95 17.26 -12.53
CA ILE A 105 6.57 17.79 -12.53
C ILE A 105 6.22 18.56 -11.26
N PHE A 106 7.03 18.45 -10.21
CA PHE A 106 6.87 19.21 -8.97
C PHE A 106 8.24 19.45 -8.32
N ASN A 107 8.47 20.64 -7.75
CA ASN A 107 9.73 21.00 -7.11
C ASN A 107 9.56 22.18 -6.14
N GLU A 108 8.98 21.94 -4.97
CA GLU A 108 8.68 22.99 -4.00
C GLU A 108 9.21 22.67 -2.60
N VAL A 109 9.40 23.72 -1.80
CA VAL A 109 9.63 23.59 -0.35
C VAL A 109 8.27 23.43 0.32
N LEU A 110 8.14 22.41 1.16
CA LEU A 110 6.94 22.16 1.94
C LEU A 110 6.94 23.08 3.17
N GLN A 111 5.76 23.60 3.54
CA GLN A 111 5.56 24.47 4.70
C GLN A 111 5.04 23.70 5.89
#